data_AF-Q4JC95-F1
#
_entry.id   AF-Q4JC95-F1
#
_cell.length_a   1.000
_cell.length_b   1.000
_cell.length_c   1.000
_cell.angle_alpha   90.00
_cell.angle_beta   90.00
_cell.angle_gamma   90.00
#
_symmetry.space_group_name_H-M   'P 1'
#
loop_
_entity.id
_entity.type
_entity.pdbx_description
1 polymer ?
#
loop_
_entity_poly.entity_id
_entity_poly.type
_entity_poly.pdbx_seq_one_letter_code
_entity_poly.pdbx_strand_id
1 'polypeptide(L)'
;MELSLSLPTKRVYYYVLKSKNGVTIRQIQEDLGFSSTSAVRYHVKKLVAAGLVEETLEGKIVPRKVILDDDYMLLFNNILPKSVFFASFFLTSFFIIIFLISSHELALEVFSAIVVLIGGIVFVVDAIKRHMRFTRIQLDEE
;
A
#
# COMPACT_ATOMS: atom_id res chain seq x y z
N MET A 1 -9.59 -5.98 -2.49
CA MET A 1 -10.84 -5.20 -2.59
C MET A 1 -10.58 -4.04 -3.54
N GLU A 2 -10.98 -4.13 -4.81
CA GLU A 2 -10.89 -2.98 -5.72
C GLU A 2 -11.91 -1.94 -5.28
N LEU A 3 -11.44 -0.88 -4.65
CA LEU A 3 -12.30 0.20 -4.20
C LEU A 3 -12.68 1.07 -5.41
N SER A 4 -13.87 0.85 -5.97
CA SER A 4 -14.43 1.65 -7.07
C SER A 4 -14.86 3.04 -6.57
N LEU A 5 -13.86 3.90 -6.29
CA LEU A 5 -14.07 5.29 -5.90
C LEU A 5 -14.53 6.12 -7.10
N SER A 6 -15.56 6.95 -6.91
CA SER A 6 -15.98 7.92 -7.94
C SER A 6 -14.92 9.01 -8.11
N LEU A 7 -14.88 9.63 -9.29
CA LEU A 7 -13.92 10.69 -9.63
C LEU A 7 -13.85 11.82 -8.57
N PRO A 8 -14.98 12.36 -8.07
CA PRO A 8 -14.98 13.37 -7.01
C PRO A 8 -14.38 12.86 -5.69
N THR A 9 -14.66 11.59 -5.34
CA THR A 9 -14.13 10.96 -4.12
C THR A 9 -12.61 10.80 -4.21
N LYS A 10 -12.07 10.44 -5.39
CA LYS A 10 -10.61 10.38 -5.63
C LYS A 10 -9.96 11.76 -5.51
N ARG A 11 -10.59 12.82 -6.02
CA ARG A 11 -10.08 14.20 -5.91
C ARG A 11 -9.96 14.62 -4.44
N VAL A 12 -10.98 14.34 -3.63
CA VAL A 12 -10.94 14.60 -2.17
C VAL A 12 -9.79 13.84 -1.52
N TYR A 13 -9.64 12.56 -1.83
CA TYR A 13 -8.56 11.73 -1.27
C TYR A 13 -7.16 12.27 -1.61
N TYR A 14 -6.89 12.61 -2.86
CA TYR A 14 -5.59 13.17 -3.26
C TYR A 14 -5.30 14.53 -2.61
N TYR A 15 -6.32 15.35 -2.41
CA TYR A 15 -6.17 16.62 -1.72
C TYR A 15 -5.78 16.42 -0.25
N VAL A 16 -6.45 15.50 0.45
CA VAL A 16 -6.12 15.11 1.83
C VAL A 16 -4.69 14.55 1.92
N LEU A 17 -4.27 13.69 0.97
CA LEU A 17 -2.92 13.11 0.92
C LEU A 17 -1.80 14.14 0.79
N LYS A 18 -2.05 15.27 0.11
CA LYS A 18 -1.06 16.33 -0.08
C LYS A 18 -0.88 17.20 1.17
N SER A 19 -1.78 17.12 2.14
CA SER A 19 -1.68 17.89 3.37
C SER A 19 -0.81 17.21 4.41
N LYS A 20 0.13 17.96 5.01
CA LYS A 20 0.98 17.49 6.10
C LYS A 20 0.27 17.45 7.46
N ASN A 21 -0.74 18.31 7.66
CA ASN A 21 -1.35 18.56 8.97
C ASN A 21 -2.86 18.23 9.01
N GLY A 22 -3.36 17.47 8.03
CA GLY A 22 -4.79 17.27 7.82
C GLY A 22 -5.49 18.48 7.20
N VAL A 23 -6.74 18.30 6.78
CA VAL A 23 -7.55 19.33 6.13
C VAL A 23 -8.98 19.34 6.68
N THR A 24 -9.60 20.50 6.80
CA THR A 24 -10.99 20.59 7.24
C THR A 24 -11.96 20.38 6.08
N ILE A 25 -13.21 19.98 6.38
CA ILE A 25 -14.27 19.86 5.37
C ILE A 25 -14.45 21.16 4.56
N ARG A 26 -14.26 22.31 5.20
CA ARG A 26 -14.37 23.62 4.56
C ARG A 26 -13.24 23.88 3.57
N GLN A 27 -11.99 23.58 3.94
CA GLN A 27 -10.84 23.70 3.03
C GLN A 27 -11.01 22.80 1.79
N ILE A 28 -11.46 21.55 1.98
CA ILE A 28 -11.74 20.64 0.87
C ILE A 28 -12.84 21.22 -0.05
N GLN A 29 -13.88 21.83 0.54
CA GLN A 29 -14.98 22.40 -0.22
C GLN A 29 -14.55 23.61 -1.05
N GLU A 30 -13.83 24.55 -0.45
CA GLU A 30 -13.35 25.78 -1.09
C GLU A 30 -12.31 25.46 -2.18
N ASP A 31 -11.30 24.64 -1.86
CA ASP A 31 -10.18 24.38 -2.78
C ASP A 31 -10.52 23.45 -3.94
N LEU A 32 -11.47 22.52 -3.74
CA LEU A 32 -11.91 21.61 -4.81
C LEU A 32 -13.17 22.09 -5.54
N GLY A 33 -13.77 23.20 -5.10
CA GLY A 33 -14.94 23.82 -5.72
C GLY A 33 -16.23 23.01 -5.56
N PHE A 34 -16.44 22.36 -4.41
CA PHE A 34 -17.71 21.67 -4.15
C PHE A 34 -18.82 22.67 -3.87
N SER A 35 -20.02 22.35 -4.35
CA SER A 35 -21.22 23.19 -4.19
C SER A 35 -21.70 23.32 -2.75
N SER A 36 -21.32 22.39 -1.86
CA SER A 36 -21.68 22.42 -0.45
C SER A 36 -20.71 21.59 0.41
N THR A 37 -20.62 21.93 1.70
CA THR A 37 -19.90 21.14 2.70
C THR A 37 -20.54 19.77 2.91
N SER A 38 -21.85 19.63 2.70
CA SER A 38 -22.58 18.36 2.74
C SER A 38 -22.10 17.39 1.65
N ALA A 39 -21.87 17.88 0.43
CA ALA A 39 -21.33 17.07 -0.66
C ALA A 39 -19.93 16.54 -0.33
N VAL A 40 -19.07 17.38 0.26
CA VAL A 40 -17.76 16.95 0.74
C VAL A 40 -17.89 15.88 1.83
N ARG A 41 -18.76 16.10 2.82
CA ARG A 41 -18.97 15.16 3.92
C ARG A 41 -19.41 13.78 3.43
N TYR A 42 -20.23 13.71 2.38
CA TYR A 42 -20.59 12.44 1.73
C TYR A 42 -19.36 11.68 1.22
N HIS A 43 -18.46 12.36 0.48
CA HIS A 43 -17.24 11.76 -0.04
C HIS A 43 -16.25 11.38 1.06
N VAL A 44 -16.07 12.24 2.07
CA VAL A 44 -15.22 11.95 3.22
C VAL A 44 -15.75 10.74 3.99
N LYS A 45 -17.06 10.66 4.26
CA LYS A 45 -17.66 9.49 4.92
C LYS A 45 -17.42 8.19 4.14
N LYS A 46 -17.48 8.25 2.80
CA LYS A 46 -17.14 7.10 1.94
C LYS A 46 -15.67 6.72 2.05
N LEU A 47 -14.76 7.69 2.16
CA LEU A 47 -13.33 7.45 2.36
C LEU A 47 -13.02 6.91 3.77
N VAL A 48 -13.72 7.37 4.80
CA VAL A 48 -13.61 6.86 6.18
C VAL A 48 -14.10 5.42 6.26
N ALA A 49 -15.27 5.12 5.67
CA ALA A 49 -15.80 3.75 5.58
C ALA A 49 -14.89 2.80 4.78
N ALA A 50 -14.14 3.35 3.82
CA ALA A 50 -13.11 2.63 3.08
C ALA A 50 -11.77 2.50 3.83
N GLY A 51 -11.66 3.11 5.01
CA GLY A 51 -10.44 3.17 5.80
C GLY A 51 -9.34 4.07 5.24
N LEU A 52 -9.59 4.87 4.18
CA LEU A 52 -8.56 5.66 3.48
C LEU A 52 -8.22 6.99 4.18
N VAL A 53 -9.14 7.52 4.97
CA VAL A 53 -8.98 8.75 5.75
C VAL A 53 -9.58 8.58 7.13
N GLU A 54 -9.15 9.39 8.09
CA GLU A 54 -9.73 9.44 9.43
C GLU A 54 -10.03 10.89 9.82
N GLU A 55 -11.07 11.07 10.64
CA GLU A 55 -11.43 12.37 11.21
C GLU A 55 -10.83 12.45 12.61
N THR A 56 -9.93 13.41 12.80
CA THR A 56 -9.30 13.69 14.09
C THR A 56 -10.31 14.32 15.06
N LEU A 57 -10.00 14.29 16.36
CA LEU A 57 -10.81 14.94 17.41
C LEU A 57 -10.99 16.45 17.16
N GLU A 58 -10.07 17.08 16.43
CA GLU A 58 -10.15 18.50 16.03
C GLU A 58 -11.02 18.75 14.79
N GLY A 59 -11.69 17.73 14.23
CA GLY A 59 -12.51 17.83 13.03
C GLY A 59 -11.71 18.00 11.73
N LYS A 60 -10.40 17.70 11.75
CA LYS A 60 -9.57 17.64 10.55
C LYS A 60 -9.58 16.23 9.98
N ILE A 61 -9.66 16.14 8.66
CA ILE A 61 -9.50 14.93 7.88
C ILE A 61 -8.02 14.75 7.60
N VAL A 62 -7.42 13.75 8.22
CA VAL A 62 -6.05 13.35 7.90
C VAL A 62 -6.13 12.13 6.99
N PRO A 63 -5.15 11.96 6.08
CA PRO A 63 -5.01 10.68 5.44
C PRO A 63 -4.77 9.70 6.58
N ARG A 64 -5.70 8.76 6.75
CA ARG A 64 -5.38 7.57 7.51
C ARG A 64 -4.24 7.05 6.68
N LYS A 65 -3.05 6.97 7.27
CA LYS A 65 -2.13 5.95 6.84
C LYS A 65 -2.91 4.65 7.08
N VAL A 66 -3.80 4.27 6.14
CA VAL A 66 -3.62 2.98 5.49
C VAL A 66 -2.17 3.08 5.15
N ILE A 67 -1.38 2.52 6.06
CA ILE A 67 -0.01 2.18 5.85
C ILE A 67 -0.06 1.75 4.40
N LEU A 68 0.48 2.56 3.47
CA LEU A 68 0.82 2.02 2.16
C LEU A 68 1.56 0.79 2.59
N ASP A 69 0.89 -0.35 2.38
CA ASP A 69 1.04 -1.46 3.31
C ASP A 69 2.52 -1.83 3.34
N ASP A 70 2.89 -2.77 4.17
CA ASP A 70 4.11 -3.50 3.88
C ASP A 70 4.13 -4.15 2.45
N ASP A 71 3.35 -3.69 1.46
CA ASP A 71 3.19 -4.06 0.07
C ASP A 71 3.63 -3.00 -0.95
N TYR A 72 3.98 -1.76 -0.57
CA TYR A 72 4.50 -0.76 -1.53
C TYR A 72 5.90 -0.26 -1.16
N MET A 73 6.77 -0.10 -2.15
CA MET A 73 8.15 0.43 -2.02
C MET A 73 8.34 1.65 -2.91
N LEU A 74 9.11 2.62 -2.40
CA LEU A 74 9.61 3.74 -3.19
C LEU A 74 10.84 3.26 -3.96
N LEU A 75 10.71 3.16 -5.29
CA LEU A 75 11.84 2.91 -6.17
C LEU A 75 12.07 4.15 -7.02
N PHE A 76 13.21 4.80 -6.81
CA PHE A 76 13.51 6.14 -7.32
C PHE A 76 12.40 7.14 -6.93
N ASN A 77 11.64 7.63 -7.91
CA ASN A 77 10.60 8.65 -7.75
C ASN A 77 9.18 8.10 -7.96
N ASN A 78 9.03 6.77 -8.12
CA ASN A 78 7.77 6.10 -8.38
C ASN A 78 7.40 5.14 -7.23
N ILE A 79 6.11 5.11 -6.87
CA ILE A 79 5.56 4.17 -5.90
C ILE A 79 5.23 2.87 -6.65
N LEU A 80 5.94 1.79 -6.35
CA LEU A 80 5.72 0.49 -6.96
C LEU A 80 5.24 -0.53 -5.93
N PRO A 81 4.32 -1.44 -6.31
CA PRO A 81 4.04 -2.60 -5.48
C PRO A 81 5.31 -3.43 -5.26
N LYS A 82 5.56 -3.89 -4.03
CA LYS A 82 6.65 -4.81 -3.67
C LYS A 82 6.63 -6.08 -4.51
N SER A 83 5.45 -6.51 -4.94
CA SER A 83 5.29 -7.64 -5.85
C SER A 83 6.04 -7.43 -7.18
N VAL A 84 6.16 -6.19 -7.68
CA VAL A 84 6.95 -5.88 -8.89
C VAL A 84 8.43 -6.12 -8.66
N PHE A 85 8.94 -5.75 -7.48
CA PHE A 85 10.34 -5.99 -7.11
C PHE A 85 10.63 -7.49 -6.99
N PHE A 86 9.77 -8.24 -6.29
CA PHE A 86 9.92 -9.69 -6.18
C PHE A 86 9.76 -10.40 -7.53
N ALA A 87 8.80 -9.98 -8.35
CA ALA A 87 8.63 -10.52 -9.69
C ALA A 87 9.88 -10.32 -10.55
N SER A 88 10.50 -9.13 -10.49
CA SER A 88 11.76 -8.87 -11.17
C SER A 88 12.87 -9.80 -10.69
N PHE A 89 13.04 -9.97 -9.37
CA PHE A 89 14.04 -10.87 -8.79
C PHE A 89 13.85 -12.34 -9.18
N PHE A 90 12.61 -12.85 -9.13
CA PHE A 90 12.32 -14.24 -9.50
C PHE A 90 12.45 -14.47 -11.00
N LEU A 91 12.04 -13.51 -11.85
CA LEU A 91 12.22 -13.61 -13.30
C LEU A 91 13.69 -13.60 -13.69
N THR A 92 14.51 -12.71 -13.13
CA THR A 92 15.95 -12.70 -13.41
C THR A 92 16.61 -13.98 -12.92
N SER A 93 16.26 -14.45 -11.72
CA SER A 93 16.76 -15.73 -11.18
C SER A 93 16.38 -16.91 -12.07
N PHE A 94 15.17 -16.92 -12.64
CA PHE A 94 14.72 -17.96 -13.58
C PHE A 94 15.58 -18.00 -14.84
N PHE A 95 15.87 -16.87 -15.46
CA PHE A 95 16.75 -16.83 -16.64
C PHE A 95 18.19 -17.26 -16.31
N ILE A 96 18.70 -16.88 -15.14
CA ILE A 96 20.02 -17.32 -14.66
C ILE A 96 20.03 -18.85 -14.48
N ILE A 97 19.01 -19.42 -13.85
CA ILE A 97 18.88 -20.88 -13.69
C ILE A 97 18.87 -21.60 -15.05
N ILE A 98 18.10 -21.10 -16.02
CA ILE A 98 18.07 -21.66 -17.38
C ILE A 98 19.46 -21.61 -18.03
N PHE A 99 20.21 -20.52 -17.82
CA PHE A 99 21.57 -20.39 -18.34
C PHE A 99 22.55 -21.38 -17.67
N LEU A 100 22.44 -21.57 -16.35
CA LEU A 100 23.34 -22.46 -15.60
C LEU A 100 23.08 -23.95 -15.84
N ILE A 101 21.84 -24.34 -16.17
CA ILE A 101 21.44 -25.74 -16.42
C ILE A 101 22.37 -26.45 -17.40
N SER A 102 22.81 -25.77 -18.45
CA SER A 102 23.60 -26.40 -19.51
C SER A 102 25.09 -26.53 -19.18
N SER A 103 25.57 -25.84 -18.15
CA SER A 103 27.00 -25.58 -18.02
C SER A 103 27.58 -26.00 -16.66
N HIS A 104 26.90 -25.73 -15.54
CA HIS A 104 27.52 -25.79 -14.21
C HIS A 104 26.55 -26.36 -13.15
N GLU A 105 26.58 -27.68 -12.93
CA GLU A 105 25.67 -28.38 -12.01
C GLU A 105 25.78 -27.90 -10.55
N LEU A 106 26.99 -27.82 -9.98
CA LEU A 106 27.18 -27.34 -8.60
C LEU A 106 26.74 -25.88 -8.41
N ALA A 107 27.01 -25.02 -9.40
CA ALA A 107 26.60 -23.62 -9.33
C ALA A 107 25.08 -23.47 -9.43
N LEU A 108 24.42 -24.32 -10.24
CA LEU A 108 22.96 -24.39 -10.32
C LEU A 108 22.34 -24.76 -8.96
N GLU A 109 22.84 -25.81 -8.32
CA GLU A 109 22.35 -26.28 -7.01
C GLU A 109 22.49 -25.20 -5.94
N VAL A 110 23.68 -24.63 -5.80
CA VAL A 110 23.96 -23.58 -4.80
C VAL A 110 23.13 -22.32 -5.06
N PHE A 111 23.05 -21.86 -6.31
CA PHE A 111 22.28 -20.68 -6.66
C PHE A 111 20.78 -20.89 -6.40
N SER A 112 20.24 -22.04 -6.82
CA SER A 112 18.83 -22.37 -6.60
C SER A 112 18.49 -22.48 -5.12
N ALA A 113 19.36 -23.09 -4.32
CA ALA A 113 19.17 -23.19 -2.86
C ALA A 113 19.13 -21.80 -2.20
N ILE A 114 20.01 -20.88 -2.61
CA ILE A 114 20.03 -19.50 -2.11
C ILE A 114 18.74 -18.76 -2.51
N VAL A 115 18.30 -18.87 -3.75
CA VAL A 115 17.07 -18.22 -4.24
C VAL A 115 15.85 -18.71 -3.46
N VAL A 116 15.74 -20.04 -3.24
CA VAL A 116 14.65 -20.64 -2.46
C VAL A 116 14.70 -20.18 -1.01
N LEU A 117 15.88 -20.14 -0.39
CA LEU A 117 16.06 -19.68 0.98
C LEU A 117 15.62 -18.22 1.15
N ILE A 118 16.09 -17.34 0.27
CA ILE A 118 15.70 -15.92 0.28
C ILE A 118 14.20 -15.78 0.08
N GLY A 119 13.62 -16.48 -0.90
CA GLY A 119 12.18 -16.48 -1.13
C GLY A 119 11.40 -16.93 0.10
N GLY A 120 11.82 -18.02 0.74
CA GLY A 120 11.21 -18.54 1.96
C GLY A 120 11.23 -17.54 3.12
N ILE A 121 12.39 -16.91 3.37
CA ILE A 121 12.53 -15.89 4.42
C ILE A 121 11.58 -14.72 4.16
N VAL A 122 11.53 -14.23 2.92
CA VAL A 122 10.64 -13.11 2.53
C VAL A 122 9.19 -13.46 2.81
N PHE A 123 8.72 -14.64 2.38
CA PHE A 123 7.35 -15.07 2.61
C PHE A 123 7.01 -15.27 4.09
N VAL A 124 7.94 -15.81 4.89
CA VAL A 124 7.74 -15.96 6.34
C VAL A 124 7.63 -14.60 7.02
N VAL A 125 8.50 -13.66 6.69
CA VAL A 125 8.45 -12.30 7.24
C VAL A 125 7.14 -11.61 6.86
N ASP A 126 6.71 -11.73 5.60
CA ASP A 126 5.45 -11.17 5.13
C ASP A 126 4.24 -11.77 5.86
N ALA A 127 4.22 -13.10 6.00
CA ALA A 127 3.16 -13.82 6.72
C ALA A 127 3.08 -13.41 8.20
N ILE A 128 4.22 -13.31 8.89
CA ILE A 128 4.28 -12.87 10.30
C ILE A 128 3.73 -11.44 10.42
N LYS A 129 4.22 -10.51 9.59
CA LYS A 129 3.76 -9.12 9.60
C LYS A 129 2.26 -9.03 9.37
N ARG A 130 1.75 -9.76 8.38
CA ARG A 130 0.33 -9.81 8.05
C ARG A 130 -0.48 -10.36 9.22
N HIS A 131 -0.04 -11.44 9.86
CA HIS A 131 -0.73 -12.03 11.01
C HIS A 131 -0.76 -11.08 12.22
N MET A 132 0.37 -10.47 12.58
CA MET A 132 0.45 -9.50 13.68
C MET A 132 -0.44 -8.27 13.47
N ARG A 133 -0.62 -7.82 12.22
CA ARG A 133 -1.53 -6.71 11.89
C ARG A 133 -2.99 -7.07 12.14
N PHE A 134 -3.42 -8.27 11.78
CA PHE A 134 -4.79 -8.73 12.04
C PHE A 134 -5.08 -8.76 13.55
N THR A 135 -4.14 -9.23 14.37
CA THR A 135 -4.32 -9.28 15.83
C THR A 135 -4.35 -7.89 16.46
N ARG A 136 -3.55 -6.92 15.99
CA ARG A 136 -3.60 -5.54 16.51
C ARG A 136 -4.93 -4.85 16.23
N ILE A 137 -5.51 -5.06 15.06
CA ILE A 137 -6.80 -4.42 14.69
C ILE A 137 -7.93 -4.90 15.60
N GLN A 138 -7.91 -6.17 16.03
CA GLN A 138 -8.92 -6.71 16.95
C GLN A 138 -8.82 -6.17 18.38
N LEU A 139 -7.63 -5.76 18.83
CA LEU A 139 -7.40 -5.25 20.19
C LEU A 139 -7.76 -3.76 20.33
N ASP A 140 -7.77 -2.99 19.25
CA ASP A 140 -8.16 -1.57 19.25
C ASP A 140 -9.71 -1.38 19.14
N GLU A 141 -10.47 -2.46 18.92
CA GLU A 141 -11.94 -2.44 18.80
C GLU A 141 -12.67 -2.92 20.09
N GLU A 142 -11.95 -3.39 21.12
CA GLU A 142 -12.46 -3.70 22.48
C GLU A 142 -12.24 -2.53 23.46
#